data_AF-A0A4V2M3S3-F1
#
_entry.id   AF-A0A4V2M3S3-F1
#
_cell.length_a   1.000
_cell.length_b   1.000
_cell.length_c   1.000
_cell.angle_alpha   90.00
_cell.angle_beta   90.00
_cell.angle_gamma   90.00
#
_symmetry.space_group_name_H-M   'P 1'
#
loop_
_entity.id
_entity.type
_entity.pdbx_description
1 polymer ?
#
loop_
_entity_poly.entity_id
_entity_poly.type
_entity_poly.pdbx_seq_one_letter_code
_entity_poly.pdbx_strand_id
1 'polypeptide(L)'
;MSALYRAVLKCYPRWWRDQHGEEALGLLLDSAEARGRADFRDLLNLAAHAARLRLTQAGPPTLVQGIRNRVSVIAVALLAAISSTFLVFGEWAPWDPQSSMEGSPIGNVTTGSIPYLAGLLAALAMILGRAVSARWLAAFSALSALAIMAPPIEQFAHSFGFTRPPGGVLAFVVMVAALAATGEPVPPRSSSRGLFALLTAGPTIAAILVLASSLGPEPWFFYRLPDQVSLRIALGILLGTGLIVLAAVLLIAGHRTWGTALAVNSAPWLLLFALDPTVRGVGAAPISGPSLLALVVAAALLTGLLVIRRQASKPTDTPSQSIAPK
;
A
#
# COMPACT_ATOMS: atom_id res chain seq x y z
N MET A 1 41.84 23.23 -5.57
CA MET A 1 40.58 22.83 -6.24
C MET A 1 40.16 21.40 -5.94
N SER A 2 41.07 20.42 -6.10
CA SER A 2 40.79 19.00 -5.80
C SER A 2 40.19 18.73 -4.42
N ALA A 3 40.65 19.44 -3.37
CA ALA A 3 40.13 19.31 -2.02
C ALA A 3 38.63 19.69 -1.90
N LEU A 4 38.18 20.71 -2.63
CA LEU A 4 36.81 21.20 -2.57
C LEU A 4 35.86 20.24 -3.31
N TYR A 5 36.26 19.75 -4.48
CA TYR A 5 35.53 18.69 -5.18
C TYR A 5 35.46 17.40 -4.38
N ARG A 6 36.57 16.98 -3.74
CA ARG A 6 36.56 15.83 -2.83
C ARG A 6 35.63 16.05 -1.63
N ALA A 7 35.55 17.27 -1.09
CA ALA A 7 34.64 17.60 0.00
C ALA A 7 33.17 17.48 -0.44
N VAL A 8 32.81 17.99 -1.62
CA VAL A 8 31.45 17.84 -2.17
C VAL A 8 31.15 16.38 -2.51
N LEU A 9 32.11 15.63 -3.05
CA LEU A 9 31.92 14.21 -3.31
C LEU A 9 31.63 13.41 -2.03
N LYS A 10 32.14 13.81 -0.85
CA LYS A 10 31.76 13.17 0.43
C LYS A 10 30.26 13.28 0.76
N CYS A 11 29.53 14.20 0.13
CA CYS A 11 28.07 14.26 0.23
C CYS A 11 27.39 13.08 -0.48
N TYR A 12 28.07 12.33 -1.35
CA TYR A 12 27.51 11.12 -1.96
C TYR A 12 27.54 9.92 -0.99
N PRO A 13 26.60 8.95 -1.13
CA PRO A 13 26.64 7.68 -0.40
C PRO A 13 27.97 6.93 -0.61
N ARG A 14 28.43 6.15 0.38
CA ARG A 14 29.69 5.38 0.30
C ARG A 14 29.78 4.51 -0.96
N TRP A 15 28.77 3.68 -1.21
CA TRP A 15 28.74 2.76 -2.36
C TRP A 15 28.93 3.48 -3.71
N TRP A 16 28.39 4.68 -3.85
CA TRP A 16 28.49 5.47 -5.09
C TRP A 16 29.90 6.04 -5.25
N ARG A 17 30.47 6.53 -4.14
CA ARG A 17 31.85 7.05 -4.13
C ARG A 17 32.86 5.95 -4.46
N ASP A 18 32.63 4.75 -3.96
CA ASP A 18 33.53 3.62 -4.19
C ASP A 18 33.51 3.15 -5.66
N GLN A 19 32.39 3.33 -6.37
CA GLN A 19 32.22 2.92 -7.77
C GLN A 19 32.55 4.02 -8.78
N HIS A 20 32.18 5.27 -8.49
CA HIS A 20 32.21 6.37 -9.46
C HIS A 20 33.02 7.59 -8.98
N GLY A 21 33.52 7.57 -7.75
CA GLY A 21 34.13 8.75 -7.13
C GLY A 21 35.36 9.27 -7.86
N GLU A 22 36.24 8.37 -8.31
CA GLU A 22 37.47 8.75 -9.03
C GLU A 22 37.17 9.23 -10.45
N GLU A 23 36.27 8.55 -11.18
CA GLU A 23 35.83 8.97 -12.52
C GLU A 23 35.16 10.35 -12.49
N ALA A 24 34.24 10.56 -11.54
CA ALA A 24 33.58 11.84 -11.36
C ALA A 24 34.55 12.94 -10.96
N LEU A 25 35.55 12.65 -10.10
CA LEU A 25 36.58 13.60 -9.74
C LEU A 25 37.44 13.99 -10.95
N GLY A 26 37.82 13.03 -11.81
CA GLY A 26 38.55 13.27 -13.05
C GLY A 26 37.80 14.23 -13.97
N LEU A 27 36.53 13.92 -14.28
CA LEU A 27 35.68 14.78 -15.13
C LEU A 27 35.51 16.21 -14.59
N LEU A 28 35.44 16.37 -13.26
CA LEU A 28 35.32 17.68 -12.62
C LEU A 28 36.63 18.47 -12.65
N LEU A 29 37.77 17.79 -12.61
CA LEU A 29 39.08 18.43 -12.75
C LEU A 29 39.32 18.83 -14.22
N ASP A 30 39.04 17.94 -15.17
CA ASP A 30 39.19 18.22 -16.60
C ASP A 30 38.32 19.40 -17.05
N SER A 31 37.06 19.45 -16.57
CA SER A 31 36.16 20.57 -16.86
C SER A 31 36.58 21.88 -16.18
N ALA A 32 37.18 21.82 -14.98
CA ALA A 32 37.70 22.99 -14.28
C ALA A 32 38.98 23.52 -14.95
N GLU A 33 39.85 22.62 -15.43
CA GLU A 33 41.06 22.96 -16.16
C GLU A 33 40.72 23.64 -17.49
N ALA A 34 39.77 23.09 -18.25
CA ALA A 34 39.30 23.68 -19.49
C ALA A 34 38.72 25.09 -19.31
N ARG A 35 38.11 25.40 -18.15
CA ARG A 35 37.56 26.73 -17.84
C ARG A 35 38.53 27.62 -17.05
N GLY A 36 39.69 27.12 -16.66
CA GLY A 36 40.66 27.78 -15.77
C GLY A 36 40.18 28.08 -14.35
N ARG A 37 38.95 27.68 -13.98
CA ARG A 37 38.34 27.93 -12.66
C ARG A 37 37.23 26.93 -12.33
N ALA A 38 36.98 26.73 -11.04
CA ALA A 38 35.89 25.91 -10.54
C ALA A 38 34.60 26.73 -10.58
N ASP A 39 33.56 26.20 -11.21
CA ASP A 39 32.26 26.84 -11.28
C ASP A 39 31.43 26.48 -10.04
N PHE A 40 30.90 27.50 -9.36
CA PHE A 40 30.00 27.30 -8.23
C PHE A 40 28.72 26.57 -8.64
N ARG A 41 28.26 26.74 -9.89
CA ARG A 41 27.09 26.03 -10.42
C ARG A 41 27.30 24.52 -10.47
N ASP A 42 28.51 24.07 -10.80
CA ASP A 42 28.84 22.64 -10.84
C ASP A 42 28.82 22.03 -9.44
N LEU A 43 29.35 22.76 -8.46
CA LEU A 43 29.30 22.37 -7.04
C LEU A 43 27.86 22.28 -6.52
N LEU A 44 27.00 23.24 -6.89
CA LEU A 44 25.60 23.27 -6.47
C LEU A 44 24.80 22.14 -7.13
N ASN A 45 25.03 21.87 -8.42
CA ASN A 45 24.43 20.74 -9.12
C ASN A 45 24.87 19.40 -8.52
N LEU A 46 26.16 19.24 -8.20
CA LEU A 46 26.66 18.05 -7.49
C LEU A 46 26.02 17.88 -6.12
N ALA A 47 25.90 18.95 -5.34
CA ALA A 47 25.29 18.90 -4.01
C ALA A 47 23.80 18.56 -4.08
N ALA A 48 23.06 19.19 -5.01
CA ALA A 48 21.65 18.89 -5.26
C ALA A 48 21.47 17.44 -5.73
N HIS A 49 22.35 16.95 -6.61
CA HIS A 49 22.32 15.58 -7.06
C HIS A 49 22.64 14.60 -5.93
N ALA A 50 23.65 14.88 -5.10
CA ALA A 50 23.99 14.08 -3.93
C ALA A 50 22.83 14.01 -2.93
N ALA A 51 22.18 15.15 -2.66
CA ALA A 51 21.01 15.22 -1.79
C ALA A 51 19.85 14.39 -2.37
N ARG A 52 19.57 14.54 -3.67
CA ARG A 52 18.59 13.70 -4.37
C ARG A 52 18.95 12.22 -4.27
N LEU A 53 20.23 11.86 -4.46
CA LEU A 53 20.68 10.48 -4.35
C LEU A 53 20.50 9.94 -2.92
N ARG A 54 20.81 10.72 -1.89
CA ARG A 54 20.59 10.31 -0.50
C ARG A 54 19.11 10.15 -0.15
N LEU A 55 18.28 11.09 -0.61
CA LEU A 55 16.85 11.07 -0.36
C LEU A 55 16.13 9.95 -1.12
N THR A 56 16.63 9.57 -2.31
CA THR A 56 15.99 8.56 -3.16
C THR A 56 16.65 7.18 -3.12
N GLN A 57 17.90 7.08 -2.65
CA GLN A 57 18.74 5.86 -2.70
C GLN A 57 19.56 5.68 -1.41
N ALA A 58 18.88 5.45 -0.28
CA ALA A 58 19.51 5.07 0.99
C ALA A 58 20.21 3.68 0.98
N GLY A 59 20.47 3.11 -0.21
CA GLY A 59 21.14 1.83 -0.43
C GLY A 59 21.53 1.68 -1.91
N PRO A 60 22.11 0.54 -2.32
CA PRO A 60 22.36 0.25 -3.73
C PRO A 60 21.08 0.52 -4.55
N PRO A 61 21.17 1.18 -5.72
CA PRO A 61 20.01 1.64 -6.48
C PRO A 61 19.04 0.49 -6.81
N THR A 62 19.57 -0.72 -6.96
CA THR A 62 18.81 -1.95 -7.18
C THR A 62 17.98 -2.39 -5.97
N LEU A 63 18.47 -2.18 -4.75
CA LEU A 63 17.81 -2.62 -3.53
C LEU A 63 16.66 -1.70 -3.15
N VAL A 64 16.88 -0.37 -3.18
CA VAL A 64 15.83 0.61 -2.85
C VAL A 64 14.72 0.60 -3.91
N GLN A 65 15.08 0.55 -5.20
CA GLN A 65 14.09 0.43 -6.27
C GLN A 65 13.32 -0.88 -6.18
N GLY A 66 13.99 -1.99 -5.85
CA GLY A 66 13.35 -3.28 -5.63
C GLY A 66 12.32 -3.25 -4.49
N ILE A 67 12.66 -2.57 -3.37
CA ILE A 67 11.73 -2.39 -2.24
C ILE A 67 10.55 -1.51 -2.65
N ARG A 68 10.79 -0.36 -3.28
CA ARG A 68 9.73 0.57 -3.73
C ARG A 68 8.75 -0.10 -4.69
N ASN A 69 9.26 -0.88 -5.64
CA ASN A 69 8.41 -1.62 -6.57
C ASN A 69 7.58 -2.70 -5.86
N ARG A 70 8.15 -3.42 -4.89
CA ARG A 70 7.39 -4.39 -4.08
C ARG A 70 6.31 -3.73 -3.24
N VAL A 71 6.64 -2.63 -2.55
CA VAL A 71 5.67 -1.84 -1.78
C VAL A 71 4.57 -1.31 -2.68
N SER A 72 4.91 -0.83 -3.88
CA SER A 72 3.94 -0.36 -4.86
C SER A 72 2.98 -1.46 -5.32
N VAL A 73 3.47 -2.67 -5.64
CA VAL A 73 2.62 -3.82 -6.00
C VAL A 73 1.65 -4.18 -4.87
N ILE A 74 2.15 -4.24 -3.64
CA ILE A 74 1.35 -4.51 -2.44
C ILE A 74 0.29 -3.42 -2.24
N ALA A 75 0.69 -2.15 -2.37
CA ALA A 75 -0.20 -1.02 -2.19
C ALA A 75 -1.29 -0.97 -3.27
N VAL A 76 -0.97 -1.30 -4.53
CA VAL A 76 -1.99 -1.42 -5.61
C VAL A 76 -2.95 -2.57 -5.30
N ALA A 77 -2.48 -3.71 -4.80
CA ALA A 77 -3.35 -4.82 -4.40
C ALA A 77 -4.33 -4.39 -3.29
N LEU A 78 -3.80 -3.73 -2.27
CA LEU A 78 -4.58 -3.23 -1.14
C LEU A 78 -5.58 -2.16 -1.60
N LEU A 79 -5.14 -1.22 -2.44
CA LEU A 79 -5.99 -0.19 -3.04
C LEU A 79 -7.15 -0.82 -3.83
N ALA A 80 -6.89 -1.87 -4.61
CA ALA A 80 -7.92 -2.60 -5.36
C ALA A 80 -8.93 -3.29 -4.43
N ALA A 81 -8.46 -3.94 -3.37
CA ALA A 81 -9.32 -4.59 -2.38
C ALA A 81 -10.26 -3.55 -1.71
N ILE A 82 -9.70 -2.44 -1.23
CA ILE A 82 -10.45 -1.34 -0.62
C ILE A 82 -11.44 -0.74 -1.62
N SER A 83 -10.95 -0.41 -2.82
CA SER A 83 -11.77 0.23 -3.86
C SER A 83 -12.90 -0.68 -4.33
N SER A 84 -12.65 -1.98 -4.51
CA SER A 84 -13.71 -2.94 -4.86
C SER A 84 -14.76 -3.01 -3.76
N THR A 85 -14.33 -3.06 -2.49
CA THR A 85 -15.23 -3.12 -1.34
C THR A 85 -16.10 -1.86 -1.30
N PHE A 86 -15.51 -0.67 -1.31
CA PHE A 86 -16.31 0.56 -1.25
C PHE A 86 -17.14 0.81 -2.50
N LEU A 87 -16.68 0.42 -3.69
CA LEU A 87 -17.48 0.57 -4.90
C LEU A 87 -18.67 -0.39 -4.92
N VAL A 88 -18.48 -1.63 -4.49
CA VAL A 88 -19.55 -2.64 -4.47
C VAL A 88 -20.54 -2.38 -3.33
N PHE A 89 -20.06 -2.02 -2.13
CA PHE A 89 -20.90 -1.87 -0.94
C PHE A 89 -21.30 -0.44 -0.59
N GLY A 90 -20.45 0.54 -0.91
CA GLY A 90 -20.71 1.94 -0.63
C GLY A 90 -21.41 2.65 -1.79
N GLU A 91 -21.05 2.33 -3.04
CA GLU A 91 -21.54 3.04 -4.22
C GLU A 91 -22.64 2.28 -4.98
N TRP A 92 -22.49 0.96 -5.16
CA TRP A 92 -23.40 0.17 -6.01
C TRP A 92 -24.54 -0.49 -5.25
N ALA A 93 -24.20 -1.33 -4.25
CA ALA A 93 -25.10 -2.08 -3.38
C ALA A 93 -26.43 -2.53 -4.03
N PRO A 94 -26.40 -3.29 -5.15
CA PRO A 94 -27.61 -3.60 -5.93
C PRO A 94 -28.62 -4.49 -5.19
N TRP A 95 -28.17 -5.17 -4.13
CA TRP A 95 -29.02 -5.99 -3.26
C TRP A 95 -29.81 -5.15 -2.25
N ASP A 96 -29.50 -3.86 -2.12
CA ASP A 96 -30.23 -2.96 -1.26
C ASP A 96 -31.29 -2.18 -2.10
N PRO A 97 -32.59 -2.50 -1.93
CA PRO A 97 -33.67 -1.85 -2.66
C PRO A 97 -33.88 -0.39 -2.25
N GLN A 98 -33.34 0.03 -1.09
CA GLN A 98 -33.37 1.42 -0.62
C GLN A 98 -32.08 2.16 -0.96
N SER A 99 -31.12 1.48 -1.60
CA SER A 99 -29.83 2.08 -1.90
C SER A 99 -30.02 3.37 -2.65
N SER A 100 -30.98 3.43 -3.61
CA SER A 100 -31.39 4.64 -4.35
C SER A 100 -31.66 5.78 -3.39
N MET A 101 -30.63 6.61 -3.12
CA MET A 101 -30.76 7.76 -2.25
C MET A 101 -31.86 8.65 -2.81
N GLU A 102 -33.05 8.58 -2.21
CA GLU A 102 -34.16 9.47 -2.53
C GLU A 102 -33.64 10.92 -2.42
N GLY A 103 -33.49 11.59 -3.56
CA GLY A 103 -33.01 12.97 -3.65
C GLY A 103 -31.63 13.18 -4.27
N SER A 104 -30.83 12.14 -4.54
CA SER A 104 -29.60 12.31 -5.32
C SER A 104 -29.92 12.37 -6.82
N PRO A 105 -29.50 13.42 -7.55
CA PRO A 105 -29.78 13.54 -8.98
C PRO A 105 -29.10 12.48 -9.85
N ILE A 106 -28.11 11.74 -9.31
CA ILE A 106 -27.32 10.74 -10.03
C ILE A 106 -27.42 9.33 -9.39
N GLY A 107 -28.37 9.13 -8.48
CA GLY A 107 -28.49 7.88 -7.71
C GLY A 107 -27.37 7.74 -6.66
N ASN A 108 -26.92 6.51 -6.41
CA ASN A 108 -26.08 6.17 -5.24
C ASN A 108 -24.60 6.46 -5.41
N VAL A 109 -24.28 7.21 -6.45
CA VAL A 109 -22.92 7.53 -6.78
C VAL A 109 -22.49 8.71 -5.91
N THR A 110 -21.74 8.41 -4.86
CA THR A 110 -21.01 9.40 -4.09
C THR A 110 -19.80 9.88 -4.87
N THR A 111 -19.21 10.98 -4.40
CA THR A 111 -17.92 11.48 -4.92
C THR A 111 -16.78 10.45 -4.78
N GLY A 112 -16.93 9.43 -3.92
CA GLY A 112 -15.97 8.35 -3.69
C GLY A 112 -15.76 7.40 -4.87
N SER A 113 -16.77 7.23 -5.73
CA SER A 113 -16.68 6.39 -6.92
C SER A 113 -15.46 6.70 -7.79
N ILE A 114 -15.07 7.98 -7.90
CA ILE A 114 -13.92 8.44 -8.70
C ILE A 114 -12.60 7.84 -8.20
N PRO A 115 -12.14 8.07 -6.96
CA PRO A 115 -10.89 7.48 -6.48
C PRO A 115 -10.93 5.95 -6.43
N TYR A 116 -12.09 5.33 -6.17
CA TYR A 116 -12.23 3.87 -6.14
C TYR A 116 -12.09 3.27 -7.56
N LEU A 117 -12.77 3.81 -8.56
CA LEU A 117 -12.61 3.37 -9.96
C LEU A 117 -11.17 3.54 -10.44
N ALA A 118 -10.53 4.67 -10.12
CA ALA A 118 -9.13 4.91 -10.43
C ALA A 118 -8.20 3.86 -9.78
N GLY A 119 -8.47 3.48 -8.52
CA GLY A 119 -7.74 2.43 -7.82
C GLY A 119 -7.90 1.04 -8.47
N LEU A 120 -9.11 0.69 -8.91
CA LEU A 120 -9.37 -0.57 -9.64
C LEU A 120 -8.69 -0.59 -11.01
N LEU A 121 -8.78 0.52 -11.75
CA LEU A 121 -8.10 0.67 -13.04
C LEU A 121 -6.59 0.62 -12.89
N ALA A 122 -6.02 1.12 -11.79
CA ALA A 122 -4.60 1.01 -11.50
C ALA A 122 -4.17 -0.46 -11.35
N ALA A 123 -4.97 -1.27 -10.65
CA ALA A 123 -4.71 -2.70 -10.53
C ALA A 123 -4.88 -3.45 -11.85
N LEU A 124 -5.90 -3.13 -12.65
CA LEU A 124 -6.07 -3.69 -13.99
C LEU A 124 -4.87 -3.35 -14.89
N ALA A 125 -4.42 -2.09 -14.89
CA ALA A 125 -3.25 -1.66 -15.63
C ALA A 125 -1.99 -2.44 -15.20
N MET A 126 -1.80 -2.66 -13.90
CA MET A 126 -0.70 -3.50 -13.41
C MET A 126 -0.82 -4.95 -13.90
N ILE A 127 -2.00 -5.57 -13.83
CA ILE A 127 -2.22 -6.94 -14.32
C ILE A 127 -1.88 -7.06 -15.81
N LEU A 128 -2.22 -6.03 -16.60
CA LEU A 128 -1.89 -5.91 -18.02
C LEU A 128 -0.42 -5.56 -18.31
N GLY A 129 0.43 -5.45 -17.28
CA GLY A 129 1.85 -5.12 -17.43
C GLY A 129 2.13 -3.64 -17.73
N ARG A 130 1.14 -2.75 -17.60
CA ARG A 130 1.24 -1.31 -17.87
C ARG A 130 1.62 -0.54 -16.60
N ALA A 131 2.84 -0.74 -16.11
CA ALA A 131 3.32 -0.17 -14.85
C ALA A 131 3.20 1.37 -14.78
N VAL A 132 3.51 2.07 -15.88
CA VAL A 132 3.40 3.53 -15.96
C VAL A 132 1.94 3.99 -15.79
N SER A 133 1.00 3.34 -16.48
CA SER A 133 -0.43 3.65 -16.38
C SER A 133 -0.96 3.37 -14.98
N ALA A 134 -0.58 2.23 -14.39
CA ALA A 134 -0.95 1.87 -13.02
C ALA A 134 -0.47 2.92 -12.01
N ARG A 135 0.77 3.42 -12.16
CA ARG A 135 1.32 4.48 -11.32
C ARG A 135 0.51 5.78 -11.42
N TRP A 136 0.19 6.22 -12.64
CA TRP A 136 -0.58 7.45 -12.85
C TRP A 136 -2.03 7.33 -12.37
N LEU A 137 -2.67 6.18 -12.56
CA LEU A 137 -4.01 5.91 -12.05
C LEU A 137 -4.04 5.87 -10.51
N ALA A 138 -3.01 5.29 -9.88
CA ALA A 138 -2.86 5.35 -8.42
C ALA A 138 -2.63 6.79 -7.93
N ALA A 139 -1.77 7.58 -8.61
CA ALA A 139 -1.57 8.98 -8.28
C ALA A 139 -2.87 9.79 -8.43
N PHE A 140 -3.64 9.55 -9.50
CA PHE A 140 -4.93 10.16 -9.72
C PHE A 140 -5.96 9.77 -8.65
N SER A 141 -5.99 8.50 -8.22
CA SER A 141 -6.80 8.03 -7.09
C SER A 141 -6.44 8.79 -5.80
N ALA A 142 -5.15 8.96 -5.51
CA ALA A 142 -4.70 9.72 -4.35
C ALA A 142 -5.10 11.21 -4.43
N LEU A 143 -4.88 11.86 -5.57
CA LEU A 143 -5.19 13.28 -5.76
C LEU A 143 -6.69 13.55 -5.72
N SER A 144 -7.50 12.69 -6.34
CA SER A 144 -8.97 12.82 -6.31
C SER A 144 -9.52 12.61 -4.90
N ALA A 145 -9.04 11.58 -4.16
CA ALA A 145 -9.43 11.39 -2.76
C ALA A 145 -9.05 12.58 -1.87
N LEU A 146 -7.85 13.14 -2.07
CA LEU A 146 -7.39 14.33 -1.35
C LEU A 146 -8.23 15.57 -1.71
N ALA A 147 -8.57 15.75 -2.98
CA ALA A 147 -9.43 16.84 -3.43
C ALA A 147 -10.83 16.74 -2.80
N ILE A 148 -11.43 15.55 -2.74
CA ILE A 148 -12.75 15.35 -2.11
C ILE A 148 -12.75 15.70 -0.62
N MET A 149 -11.60 15.55 0.06
CA MET A 149 -11.44 15.97 1.45
C MET A 149 -11.32 17.50 1.63
N ALA A 150 -11.12 18.27 0.57
CA ALA A 150 -10.92 19.71 0.68
C ALA A 150 -12.22 20.45 1.07
N PRO A 151 -12.18 21.44 1.97
CA PRO A 151 -13.36 22.16 2.43
C PRO A 151 -14.25 22.75 1.32
N PRO A 152 -13.72 23.31 0.22
CA PRO A 152 -14.56 23.82 -0.86
C PRO A 152 -15.37 22.72 -1.57
N ILE A 153 -14.79 21.53 -1.74
CA ILE A 153 -15.48 20.39 -2.36
C ILE A 153 -16.52 19.81 -1.40
N GLU A 154 -16.24 19.81 -0.10
CA GLU A 154 -17.23 19.45 0.91
C GLU A 154 -18.45 20.38 0.90
N GLN A 155 -18.24 21.69 0.86
CA GLN A 155 -19.32 22.68 0.78
C GLN A 155 -20.12 22.53 -0.51
N PHE A 156 -19.43 22.32 -1.63
CA PHE A 156 -20.06 22.04 -2.92
C PHE A 156 -20.92 20.78 -2.85
N ALA A 157 -20.35 19.66 -2.38
CA ALA A 157 -21.06 18.39 -2.28
C ALA A 157 -22.33 18.53 -1.43
N HIS A 158 -22.23 19.21 -0.28
CA HIS A 158 -23.38 19.45 0.58
C HIS A 158 -24.45 20.32 -0.10
N SER A 159 -24.06 21.36 -0.82
CA SER A 159 -24.98 22.30 -1.50
C SER A 159 -25.77 21.65 -2.63
N PHE A 160 -25.20 20.64 -3.29
CA PHE A 160 -25.82 19.92 -4.42
C PHE A 160 -26.40 18.56 -4.02
N GLY A 161 -26.44 18.23 -2.72
CA GLY A 161 -26.96 16.96 -2.23
C GLY A 161 -26.08 15.75 -2.54
N PHE A 162 -24.82 15.96 -2.93
CA PHE A 162 -23.86 14.86 -3.07
C PHE A 162 -23.42 14.37 -1.70
N THR A 163 -23.51 13.06 -1.52
CA THR A 163 -22.85 12.39 -0.40
C THR A 163 -21.36 12.23 -0.70
N ARG A 164 -20.57 12.19 0.38
CA ARG A 164 -19.13 11.95 0.32
C ARG A 164 -18.75 10.79 1.23
N PRO A 165 -17.67 10.06 0.90
CA PRO A 165 -17.15 9.09 1.84
C PRO A 165 -16.60 9.72 3.12
N PRO A 166 -16.55 8.98 4.24
CA PRO A 166 -15.96 9.46 5.47
C PRO A 166 -14.51 9.87 5.24
N GLY A 167 -14.10 11.00 5.81
CA GLY A 167 -12.74 11.52 5.63
C GLY A 167 -11.64 10.53 6.03
N GLY A 168 -11.89 9.65 7.01
CA GLY A 168 -10.95 8.59 7.39
C GLY A 168 -10.72 7.55 6.28
N VAL A 169 -11.76 7.18 5.53
CA VAL A 169 -11.66 6.28 4.38
C VAL A 169 -10.85 6.95 3.26
N LEU A 170 -11.17 8.20 2.95
CA LEU A 170 -10.46 8.97 1.93
C LEU A 170 -8.99 9.16 2.29
N ALA A 171 -8.68 9.53 3.54
CA ALA A 171 -7.30 9.65 4.02
C ALA A 171 -6.50 8.35 3.86
N PHE A 172 -7.16 7.21 4.13
CA PHE A 172 -6.54 5.91 3.95
C PHE A 172 -6.30 5.59 2.46
N VAL A 173 -7.27 5.87 1.59
CA VAL A 173 -7.10 5.75 0.13
C VAL A 173 -5.96 6.64 -0.35
N VAL A 174 -5.88 7.90 0.08
CA VAL A 174 -4.78 8.82 -0.24
C VAL A 174 -3.44 8.19 0.12
N MET A 175 -3.29 7.66 1.34
CA MET A 175 -2.05 7.06 1.80
C MET A 175 -1.65 5.84 0.96
N VAL A 176 -2.57 4.88 0.76
CA VAL A 176 -2.29 3.64 0.02
C VAL A 176 -2.04 3.95 -1.46
N ALA A 177 -2.83 4.83 -2.07
CA ALA A 177 -2.69 5.22 -3.47
C ALA A 177 -1.41 6.03 -3.72
N ALA A 178 -1.00 6.89 -2.78
CA ALA A 178 0.28 7.58 -2.83
C ALA A 178 1.45 6.58 -2.76
N LEU A 179 1.39 5.60 -1.85
CA LEU A 179 2.39 4.52 -1.76
C LEU A 179 2.46 3.71 -3.06
N ALA A 180 1.31 3.36 -3.63
CA ALA A 180 1.21 2.70 -4.93
C ALA A 180 1.87 3.52 -6.05
N ALA A 181 1.72 4.85 -6.03
CA ALA A 181 2.32 5.76 -7.01
C ALA A 181 3.84 5.95 -6.86
N THR A 182 4.45 5.55 -5.74
CA THR A 182 5.90 5.77 -5.50
C THR A 182 6.84 4.84 -6.27
N GLY A 183 6.32 3.75 -6.85
CA GLY A 183 7.10 2.74 -7.55
C GLY A 183 6.54 2.38 -8.91
N GLU A 184 7.14 1.36 -9.53
CA GLU A 184 6.62 0.74 -10.75
C GLU A 184 5.95 -0.60 -10.37
N PRO A 185 4.61 -0.62 -10.29
CA PRO A 185 3.88 -1.84 -9.97
C PRO A 185 3.93 -2.77 -11.18
N VAL A 186 4.91 -3.67 -11.19
CA VAL A 186 5.05 -4.71 -12.21
C VAL A 186 4.39 -5.99 -11.68
N PRO A 187 3.52 -6.65 -12.47
CA PRO A 187 2.85 -7.85 -12.02
C PRO A 187 3.89 -8.91 -11.66
N PRO A 188 3.73 -9.61 -10.53
CA PRO A 188 4.71 -10.57 -10.09
C PRO A 188 4.68 -11.79 -11.05
N ARG A 189 5.83 -12.43 -11.28
CA ARG A 189 5.98 -13.55 -12.24
C ARG A 189 4.96 -14.67 -11.95
N SER A 190 4.63 -15.48 -12.96
CA SER A 190 3.39 -16.31 -13.04
C SER A 190 3.02 -17.11 -11.79
N SER A 191 3.99 -17.59 -11.00
CA SER A 191 3.75 -18.34 -9.75
C SER A 191 3.05 -17.55 -8.63
N SER A 192 3.04 -16.22 -8.70
CA SER A 192 2.50 -15.33 -7.66
C SER A 192 1.18 -14.64 -8.00
N ARG A 193 0.62 -14.91 -9.19
CA ARG A 193 -0.70 -14.38 -9.60
C ARG A 193 -1.84 -14.87 -8.70
N GLY A 194 -1.76 -16.11 -8.22
CA GLY A 194 -2.73 -16.67 -7.28
C GLY A 194 -2.70 -15.95 -5.92
N LEU A 195 -1.51 -15.61 -5.42
CA LEU A 195 -1.37 -14.84 -4.17
C LEU A 195 -1.91 -13.42 -4.32
N PHE A 196 -1.66 -12.80 -5.49
CA PHE A 196 -2.19 -11.48 -5.81
C PHE A 196 -3.72 -11.50 -5.85
N ALA A 197 -4.31 -12.46 -6.56
CA ALA A 197 -5.76 -12.66 -6.61
C ALA A 197 -6.36 -12.92 -5.22
N LEU A 198 -5.68 -13.71 -4.38
CA LEU A 198 -6.10 -14.00 -3.01
C LEU A 198 -6.05 -12.74 -2.12
N LEU A 199 -5.02 -11.91 -2.26
CA LEU A 199 -4.86 -10.66 -1.50
C LEU A 199 -5.84 -9.58 -1.96
N THR A 200 -6.23 -9.56 -3.24
CA THR A 200 -7.24 -8.61 -3.75
C THR A 200 -8.67 -9.05 -3.51
N ALA A 201 -8.98 -10.33 -3.66
CA ALA A 201 -10.34 -10.86 -3.54
C ALA A 201 -10.69 -11.31 -2.12
N GLY A 202 -9.70 -11.78 -1.35
CA GLY A 202 -9.90 -12.31 0.01
C GLY A 202 -10.52 -11.32 0.98
N PRO A 203 -10.03 -10.07 1.09
CA PRO A 203 -10.65 -9.07 1.95
C PRO A 203 -12.07 -8.69 1.51
N THR A 204 -12.32 -8.63 0.20
CA THR A 204 -13.66 -8.34 -0.35
C THR A 204 -14.62 -9.48 -0.05
N ILE A 205 -14.20 -10.74 -0.23
CA ILE A 205 -14.99 -11.94 0.10
C ILE A 205 -15.20 -12.06 1.61
N ALA A 206 -14.19 -11.80 2.43
CA ALA A 206 -14.30 -11.81 3.88
C ALA A 206 -15.23 -10.68 4.37
N ALA A 207 -15.14 -9.49 3.78
CA ALA A 207 -16.07 -8.40 4.03
C ALA A 207 -17.50 -8.82 3.66
N ILE A 208 -17.71 -9.39 2.47
CA ILE A 208 -19.01 -9.96 2.05
C ILE A 208 -19.52 -10.94 3.11
N LEU A 209 -18.71 -11.94 3.50
CA LEU A 209 -19.17 -13.01 4.40
C LEU A 209 -19.41 -12.56 5.84
N VAL A 210 -18.52 -11.72 6.38
CA VAL A 210 -18.63 -11.24 7.77
C VAL A 210 -19.72 -10.18 7.88
N LEU A 211 -19.75 -9.19 6.99
CA LEU A 211 -20.75 -8.14 7.05
C LEU A 211 -22.13 -8.71 6.73
N ALA A 212 -22.31 -9.50 5.66
CA ALA A 212 -23.61 -10.07 5.30
C ALA A 212 -24.32 -10.80 6.44
N SER A 213 -23.56 -11.51 7.29
CA SER A 213 -24.12 -12.27 8.42
C SER A 213 -24.48 -11.43 9.65
N SER A 214 -23.94 -10.21 9.77
CA SER A 214 -24.16 -9.30 10.91
C SER A 214 -25.21 -8.21 10.63
N LEU A 215 -25.71 -8.17 9.40
CA LEU A 215 -26.66 -7.16 8.93
C LEU A 215 -28.08 -7.55 9.32
N GLY A 216 -28.62 -6.85 10.31
CA GLY A 216 -30.07 -6.75 10.46
C GLY A 216 -30.71 -6.08 9.21
N PRO A 217 -32.04 -6.02 9.15
CA PRO A 217 -32.79 -5.59 7.96
C PRO A 217 -32.70 -4.09 7.62
N GLU A 218 -31.88 -3.29 8.32
CA GLU A 218 -31.75 -1.84 8.14
C GLU A 218 -30.65 -1.52 7.10
N PRO A 219 -31.01 -1.03 5.89
CA PRO A 219 -30.12 -1.06 4.73
C PRO A 219 -29.16 0.15 4.55
N TRP A 220 -29.18 1.15 5.43
CA TRP A 220 -28.52 2.46 5.20
C TRP A 220 -27.03 2.54 5.63
N PHE A 221 -26.22 1.57 5.21
CA PHE A 221 -25.07 1.09 6.01
C PHE A 221 -23.77 1.93 6.01
N PHE A 222 -23.32 2.55 4.92
CA PHE A 222 -21.93 3.09 4.87
C PHE A 222 -21.75 4.58 5.20
N TYR A 223 -22.78 5.40 5.01
CA TYR A 223 -22.64 6.87 5.09
C TYR A 223 -23.53 7.56 6.12
N ARG A 224 -24.55 6.88 6.69
CA ARG A 224 -25.61 7.54 7.47
C ARG A 224 -25.66 7.18 8.95
N LEU A 225 -24.92 6.18 9.45
CA LEU A 225 -24.97 5.81 10.87
C LEU A 225 -24.45 6.99 11.74
N PRO A 226 -25.30 7.57 12.61
CA PRO A 226 -24.89 8.58 13.60
C PRO A 226 -23.82 8.02 14.55
N ASP A 227 -23.84 6.71 14.76
CA ASP A 227 -22.84 5.96 15.52
C ASP A 227 -21.71 5.50 14.59
N GLN A 228 -20.89 6.46 14.15
CA GLN A 228 -19.67 6.21 13.36
C GLN A 228 -18.67 5.23 14.03
N VAL A 229 -18.92 4.86 15.29
CA VAL A 229 -18.14 3.91 16.07
C VAL A 229 -18.07 2.54 15.40
N SER A 230 -19.22 1.97 15.00
CA SER A 230 -19.27 0.63 14.41
C SER A 230 -18.54 0.54 13.07
N LEU A 231 -18.66 1.59 12.25
CA LEU A 231 -17.97 1.71 10.97
C LEU A 231 -16.46 1.91 11.17
N ARG A 232 -16.04 2.74 12.13
CA ARG A 232 -14.62 2.93 12.50
C ARG A 232 -14.00 1.64 13.03
N ILE A 233 -14.75 0.87 13.82
CA ILE A 233 -14.33 -0.45 14.32
C ILE A 233 -14.24 -1.44 13.15
N ALA A 234 -15.23 -1.51 12.27
CA ALA A 234 -15.21 -2.42 11.12
C ALA A 234 -14.07 -2.11 10.14
N LEU A 235 -13.89 -0.84 9.76
CA LEU A 235 -12.77 -0.39 8.93
C LEU A 235 -11.43 -0.65 9.61
N GLY A 236 -11.38 -0.39 10.91
CA GLY A 236 -10.23 -0.64 11.75
C GLY A 236 -9.82 -2.11 11.84
N ILE A 237 -10.80 -3.00 11.98
CA ILE A 237 -10.61 -4.45 11.93
C ILE A 237 -10.16 -4.86 10.54
N LEU A 238 -10.79 -4.36 9.48
CA LEU A 238 -10.42 -4.69 8.10
C LEU A 238 -9.00 -4.23 7.74
N LEU A 239 -8.63 -3.02 8.18
CA LEU A 239 -7.27 -2.47 8.05
C LEU A 239 -6.26 -3.25 8.87
N GLY A 240 -6.55 -3.46 10.16
CA GLY A 240 -5.66 -4.14 11.08
C GLY A 240 -5.39 -5.57 10.62
N THR A 241 -6.44 -6.31 10.25
CA THR A 241 -6.30 -7.65 9.69
C THR A 241 -5.60 -7.64 8.34
N GLY A 242 -5.91 -6.70 7.44
CA GLY A 242 -5.20 -6.55 6.16
C GLY A 242 -3.70 -6.30 6.33
N LEU A 243 -3.31 -5.44 7.27
CA LEU A 243 -1.91 -5.13 7.55
C LEU A 243 -1.18 -6.29 8.24
N ILE A 244 -1.84 -7.05 9.12
CA ILE A 244 -1.25 -8.26 9.74
C ILE A 244 -1.07 -9.38 8.74
N VAL A 245 -2.07 -9.62 7.88
CA VAL A 245 -1.98 -10.62 6.82
C VAL A 245 -0.81 -10.26 5.90
N LEU A 246 -0.70 -8.99 5.53
CA LEU A 246 0.42 -8.50 4.74
C LEU A 246 1.77 -8.66 5.47
N ALA A 247 1.81 -8.39 6.78
CA ALA A 247 3.00 -8.55 7.60
C ALA A 247 3.43 -10.01 7.65
N ALA A 248 2.48 -10.92 7.85
CA ALA A 248 2.71 -12.37 7.84
C ALA A 248 3.22 -12.84 6.47
N VAL A 249 2.61 -12.40 5.38
CA VAL A 249 3.09 -12.73 4.01
C VAL A 249 4.53 -12.26 3.80
N LEU A 250 4.88 -11.05 4.25
CA LEU A 250 6.24 -10.53 4.16
C LEU A 250 7.23 -11.34 5.01
N LEU A 251 6.86 -11.72 6.23
CA LEU A 251 7.65 -12.61 7.09
C LEU A 251 7.92 -13.96 6.39
N ILE A 252 6.86 -14.54 5.82
CA ILE A 252 6.87 -15.83 5.12
C ILE A 252 7.71 -15.79 3.85
N ALA A 253 7.69 -14.67 3.12
CA ALA A 253 8.51 -14.45 1.93
C ALA A 253 10.01 -14.23 2.24
N GLY A 254 10.42 -14.35 3.51
CA GLY A 254 11.80 -14.12 3.94
C GLY A 254 12.16 -12.64 4.11
N HIS A 255 11.19 -11.73 3.97
CA HIS A 255 11.37 -10.29 4.21
C HIS A 255 11.16 -9.97 5.69
N ARG A 256 11.99 -10.58 6.55
CA ARG A 256 11.84 -10.57 8.00
C ARG A 256 11.72 -9.15 8.57
N THR A 257 12.58 -8.23 8.15
CA THR A 257 12.59 -6.83 8.61
C THR A 257 11.32 -6.05 8.24
N TRP A 258 10.79 -6.27 7.03
CA TRP A 258 9.59 -5.58 6.57
C TRP A 258 8.32 -6.16 7.20
N GLY A 259 8.26 -7.48 7.30
CA GLY A 259 7.16 -8.16 7.95
C GLY A 259 7.10 -7.86 9.45
N THR A 260 8.23 -7.80 10.16
CA THR A 260 8.24 -7.38 11.57
C THR A 260 7.88 -5.91 11.75
N ALA A 261 8.42 -5.01 10.91
CA ALA A 261 8.08 -3.59 10.97
C ALA A 261 6.58 -3.36 10.75
N LEU A 262 5.99 -4.05 9.77
CA LEU A 262 4.56 -3.95 9.48
C LEU A 262 3.71 -4.55 10.60
N ALA A 263 4.11 -5.69 11.17
CA ALA A 263 3.42 -6.30 12.31
C ALA A 263 3.44 -5.38 13.54
N VAL A 264 4.61 -4.81 13.88
CA VAL A 264 4.77 -3.88 15.00
C VAL A 264 3.95 -2.60 14.79
N ASN A 265 3.90 -2.08 13.56
CA ASN A 265 3.11 -0.88 13.24
C ASN A 265 1.60 -1.16 13.25
N SER A 266 1.19 -2.40 12.96
CA SER A 266 -0.21 -2.84 13.00
C SER A 266 -0.69 -3.15 14.42
N ALA A 267 0.23 -3.45 15.34
CA ALA A 267 -0.10 -3.86 16.71
C ALA A 267 -0.85 -2.78 17.53
N PRO A 268 -0.51 -1.47 17.47
CA PRO A 268 -1.28 -0.42 18.14
C PRO A 268 -2.73 -0.34 17.67
N TRP A 269 -2.98 -0.59 16.38
CA TRP A 269 -4.34 -0.61 15.84
C TRP A 269 -5.13 -1.77 16.41
N LEU A 270 -4.57 -2.99 16.38
CA LEU A 270 -5.18 -4.15 17.02
C LEU A 270 -5.44 -3.94 18.51
N LEU A 271 -4.50 -3.28 19.21
CA LEU A 271 -4.62 -3.01 20.64
C LEU A 271 -5.74 -2.01 20.90
N LEU A 272 -5.83 -0.94 20.11
CA LEU A 272 -6.93 0.03 20.14
C LEU A 272 -8.30 -0.65 19.97
N PHE A 273 -8.40 -1.63 19.08
CA PHE A 273 -9.64 -2.38 18.87
C PHE A 273 -9.92 -3.43 19.95
N ALA A 274 -8.91 -4.13 20.45
CA ALA A 274 -9.06 -5.08 21.56
C ALA A 274 -9.48 -4.38 22.87
N LEU A 275 -9.17 -3.09 22.99
CA LEU A 275 -9.46 -2.27 24.16
C LEU A 275 -10.71 -1.40 24.01
N ASP A 276 -11.38 -1.38 22.85
CA ASP A 276 -12.56 -0.53 22.64
C ASP A 276 -13.73 -0.97 23.57
N PRO A 277 -14.17 -0.11 24.52
CA PRO A 277 -15.20 -0.45 25.48
C PRO A 277 -16.59 -0.59 24.86
N THR A 278 -16.82 -0.07 23.65
CA THR A 278 -18.13 -0.15 22.97
C THR A 278 -18.48 -1.58 22.55
N VAL A 279 -17.48 -2.44 22.31
CA VAL A 279 -17.63 -3.89 22.08
C VAL A 279 -18.18 -4.61 23.32
N ARG A 280 -18.06 -4.01 24.52
CA ARG A 280 -18.51 -4.60 25.79
C ARG A 280 -19.90 -4.12 26.22
N GLY A 281 -20.49 -3.14 25.53
CA GLY A 281 -21.64 -2.37 26.04
C GLY A 281 -23.04 -2.76 25.54
N VAL A 282 -23.18 -3.50 24.43
CA VAL A 282 -24.49 -3.77 23.83
C VAL A 282 -24.74 -5.28 23.80
N GLY A 283 -25.83 -5.73 24.42
CA GLY A 283 -26.19 -7.14 24.64
C GLY A 283 -26.48 -8.01 23.40
N ALA A 284 -25.86 -7.71 22.26
CA ALA A 284 -25.82 -8.59 21.10
C ALA A 284 -24.85 -9.76 21.38
N ALA A 285 -25.26 -10.98 21.01
CA ALA A 285 -24.45 -12.18 21.20
C ALA A 285 -23.03 -11.96 20.64
N PRO A 286 -21.99 -12.09 21.49
CA PRO A 286 -20.66 -11.66 21.15
C PRO A 286 -20.03 -12.69 20.22
N ILE A 287 -20.23 -12.55 18.91
CA ILE A 287 -19.19 -12.97 17.96
C ILE A 287 -18.07 -11.95 18.12
N SER A 288 -17.41 -12.07 19.27
CA SER A 288 -16.51 -11.08 19.81
C SER A 288 -15.37 -10.89 18.81
N GLY A 289 -14.95 -9.65 18.55
CA GLY A 289 -13.71 -9.35 17.83
C GLY A 289 -12.52 -10.29 18.19
N PRO A 290 -12.37 -10.77 19.44
CA PRO A 290 -11.44 -11.85 19.80
C PRO A 290 -11.49 -13.12 18.95
N SER A 291 -12.68 -13.62 18.59
CA SER A 291 -12.86 -14.83 17.77
C SER A 291 -12.38 -14.62 16.33
N LEU A 292 -12.71 -13.46 15.76
CA LEU A 292 -12.26 -13.05 14.41
C LEU A 292 -10.75 -12.82 14.38
N LEU A 293 -10.21 -12.18 15.41
CA LEU A 293 -8.77 -12.01 15.60
C LEU A 293 -8.07 -13.38 15.73
N ALA A 294 -8.61 -14.29 16.53
CA ALA A 294 -8.08 -15.64 16.70
C ALA A 294 -8.09 -16.43 15.38
N LEU A 295 -9.14 -16.27 14.57
CA LEU A 295 -9.27 -16.94 13.27
C LEU A 295 -8.28 -16.37 12.24
N VAL A 296 -8.07 -15.06 12.22
CA VAL A 296 -7.07 -14.41 11.36
C VAL A 296 -5.65 -14.77 11.79
N VAL A 297 -5.38 -14.79 13.09
CA VAL A 297 -4.09 -15.24 13.64
C VAL A 297 -3.85 -16.71 13.31
N ALA A 298 -4.86 -17.58 13.47
CA ALA A 298 -4.77 -18.99 13.12
C ALA A 298 -4.53 -19.20 11.61
N ALA A 299 -5.22 -18.46 10.75
CA ALA A 299 -5.01 -18.49 9.30
C ALA A 299 -3.59 -18.03 8.93
N ALA A 300 -3.10 -16.95 9.54
CA ALA A 300 -1.73 -16.47 9.33
C ALA A 300 -0.68 -17.51 9.78
N LEU A 301 -0.89 -18.14 10.94
CA LEU A 301 -0.01 -19.19 11.47
C LEU A 301 -0.02 -20.45 10.59
N LEU A 302 -1.19 -20.91 10.14
CA LEU A 302 -1.33 -22.06 9.22
C LEU A 302 -0.65 -21.79 7.87
N THR A 303 -0.82 -20.58 7.33
CA THR A 303 -0.15 -20.17 6.09
C THR A 303 1.36 -20.15 6.26
N GLY A 304 1.85 -19.66 7.40
CA GLY A 304 3.28 -19.69 7.75
C GLY A 304 3.83 -21.11 7.87
N LEU A 305 3.12 -22.01 8.55
CA LEU A 305 3.47 -23.42 8.69
C LEU A 305 3.55 -24.14 7.34
N LEU A 306 2.61 -23.88 6.43
CA LEU A 306 2.60 -24.48 5.09
C LEU A 306 3.81 -24.05 4.26
N VAL A 307 4.23 -22.79 4.36
CA VAL A 307 5.40 -22.30 3.61
C VAL A 307 6.71 -22.82 4.22
N ILE A 308 6.84 -22.89 5.54
CA ILE A 308 8.00 -23.51 6.20
C ILE A 308 8.13 -24.98 5.78
N ARG A 309 7.02 -25.73 5.78
CA ARG A 309 7.02 -27.14 5.31
C ARG A 309 7.43 -27.26 3.84
N ARG A 310 7.01 -26.33 2.97
CA ARG A 310 7.43 -26.31 1.55
C ARG A 310 8.91 -25.98 1.38
N GLN A 311 9.50 -25.14 2.23
CA GLN A 311 10.93 -24.84 2.17
C GLN A 311 11.77 -26.00 2.70
N ALA A 312 11.32 -26.68 3.76
CA ALA A 312 12.00 -27.85 4.33
C ALA A 312 11.95 -29.09 3.42
N SER A 313 10.99 -29.15 2.49
CA SER A 313 10.85 -30.26 1.54
C SER A 313 11.56 -30.04 0.21
N LYS A 314 12.19 -28.87 -0.02
CA LYS A 314 13.13 -28.75 -1.15
C LYS A 314 14.33 -29.64 -0.83
N PRO A 315 14.56 -30.72 -1.60
CA PRO A 315 15.75 -31.55 -1.40
C PRO A 315 16.95 -30.62 -1.51
N THR A 316 17.83 -30.66 -0.52
CA THR A 316 19.14 -30.07 -0.65
C THR A 316 19.80 -30.85 -1.77
N ASP A 317 19.76 -30.32 -3.00
CA ASP A 317 20.53 -30.82 -4.12
C ASP A 317 21.97 -30.78 -3.65
N THR A 318 22.42 -31.92 -3.13
CA THR A 318 23.77 -32.10 -2.66
C THR A 318 24.56 -32.05 -3.95
N PRO A 319 25.42 -31.04 -4.18
CA PRO A 319 26.15 -30.94 -5.42
C PRO A 319 26.91 -32.25 -5.57
N SER A 320 26.46 -33.09 -6.50
CA SER A 320 27.13 -34.32 -6.84
C SER A 320 28.50 -33.91 -7.32
N GLN A 321 29.49 -33.99 -6.43
CA GLN A 321 30.89 -33.86 -6.76
C GLN A 321 31.21 -35.03 -7.67
N SER A 322 30.97 -34.83 -8.96
CA SER A 322 31.52 -35.62 -10.05
C SER A 322 33.03 -35.41 -10.03
N ILE A 323 33.71 -36.17 -9.17
CA ILE A 323 35.15 -36.33 -9.22
C ILE A 323 35.43 -37.05 -10.53
N ALA A 324 35.90 -36.31 -11.53
CA ALA A 324 36.43 -36.88 -12.76
C ALA A 324 37.72 -37.66 -12.43
N PRO A 325 37.85 -38.94 -12.83
CA PRO A 325 39.10 -39.67 -12.70
C PRO A 325 40.14 -39.09 -13.66
N LYS A 326 41.37 -38.95 -13.17
CA LYS A 326 42.57 -38.61 -13.96
C LYS A 326 43.07 -39.82 -14.74
#